data_AF-A0A2E5FBK3-F1
#
_entry.id   AF-A0A2E5FBK3-F1
#
_cell.length_a   1.000
_cell.length_b   1.000
_cell.length_c   1.000
_cell.angle_alpha   90.00
_cell.angle_beta   90.00
_cell.angle_gamma   90.00
#
_symmetry.space_group_name_H-M   'P 1'
#
loop_
_entity.id
_entity.type
_entity.pdbx_description
1 polymer ?
#
loop_
_entity_poly.entity_id
_entity_poly.type
_entity_poly.pdbx_seq_one_letter_code
_entity_poly.pdbx_strand_id
1 'polypeptide(L)'
;MFDIGFFEICLIGVIALLVIGPEKLPRVARTTGLWLGKARGMVKTVKYEIDEQIRVEELKQSMEQAKTTLQSSAKESLNEVGSSFDDLKNQVLEPTDQIKKTNLKQSTTKSAE
;
A
#
# COMPACT_ATOMS: atom_id res chain seq x y z
N MET A 1 1.79 -6.98 12.94
CA MET A 1 1.78 -5.54 13.29
C MET A 1 0.44 -4.93 12.90
N PHE A 2 -0.63 -5.36 13.58
CA PHE A 2 -1.96 -4.76 13.62
C PHE A 2 -2.57 -5.17 14.96
N ASP A 3 -2.03 -4.63 16.03
CA ASP A 3 -2.56 -4.83 17.38
C ASP A 3 -3.66 -3.79 17.61
N ILE A 4 -4.80 -3.98 16.92
CA ILE A 4 -5.99 -3.16 17.13
C ILE A 4 -6.72 -3.76 18.32
N GLY A 5 -6.44 -3.22 19.49
CA GLY A 5 -7.16 -3.52 20.71
C GLY A 5 -8.48 -2.76 20.79
N PHE A 6 -9.21 -3.03 21.87
CA PHE A 6 -10.48 -2.35 22.15
C PHE A 6 -10.29 -0.83 22.28
N PHE A 7 -9.19 -0.38 22.89
CA PHE A 7 -8.90 1.03 23.11
C PHE A 7 -8.66 1.79 21.80
N GLU A 8 -7.97 1.21 20.84
CA GLU A 8 -7.70 1.80 19.53
C GLU A 8 -9.00 1.99 18.74
N ILE A 9 -9.90 1.00 18.78
CA ILE A 9 -11.23 1.11 18.15
C ILE A 9 -12.03 2.23 18.81
N CYS A 10 -12.03 2.31 20.15
CA CYS A 10 -12.70 3.39 20.86
C CYS A 10 -12.14 4.77 20.50
N LEU A 11 -10.81 4.92 20.43
CA LEU A 11 -10.15 6.19 20.07
C LEU A 11 -10.53 6.63 18.65
N ILE A 12 -10.47 5.71 17.68
CA ILE A 12 -10.89 5.98 16.29
C ILE A 12 -12.38 6.36 16.26
N GLY A 13 -13.22 5.68 17.05
CA GLY A 13 -14.63 6.01 17.20
C GLY A 13 -14.85 7.44 17.70
N VAL A 14 -14.13 7.88 18.73
CA VAL A 14 -14.20 9.26 19.25
C VAL A 14 -13.76 10.28 18.20
N ILE A 15 -12.65 10.03 17.51
CA ILE A 15 -12.16 10.91 16.43
C ILE A 15 -13.19 10.98 15.30
N ALA A 16 -13.76 9.85 14.90
CA ALA A 16 -14.79 9.81 13.86
C ALA A 16 -16.05 10.58 14.27
N LEU A 17 -16.47 10.48 15.55
CA LEU A 17 -17.58 11.26 16.10
C LEU A 17 -17.28 12.77 16.07
N LEU A 18 -16.04 13.18 16.33
CA LEU A 18 -15.65 14.59 16.30
C LEU A 18 -15.60 15.16 14.87
N VAL A 19 -15.07 14.40 13.92
CA VAL A 19 -14.89 14.85 12.52
C VAL A 19 -16.20 14.80 11.73
N ILE A 20 -16.91 13.67 11.79
CA ILE A 20 -18.16 13.47 11.03
C ILE A 20 -19.36 14.03 11.81
N GLY A 21 -19.31 14.01 13.14
CA GLY A 21 -20.42 14.34 14.03
C GLY A 21 -21.20 13.08 14.48
N PRO A 22 -21.68 13.04 15.73
CA PRO A 22 -22.39 11.89 16.30
C PRO A 22 -23.71 11.57 15.58
N GLU A 23 -24.36 12.57 14.99
CA GLU A 23 -25.62 12.39 14.26
C GLU A 23 -25.41 11.80 12.86
N LYS A 24 -24.25 12.06 12.24
CA LYS A 24 -23.97 11.67 10.86
C LYS A 24 -23.22 10.34 10.75
N LEU A 25 -22.40 9.99 11.73
CA LEU A 25 -21.67 8.71 11.79
C LEU A 25 -22.60 7.48 11.62
N PRO A 26 -23.73 7.34 12.34
CA PRO A 26 -24.62 6.18 12.17
C PRO A 26 -25.22 6.12 10.77
N ARG A 27 -25.44 7.26 10.11
CA ARG A 27 -25.95 7.33 8.74
C ARG A 27 -24.91 6.83 7.73
N VAL A 28 -23.65 7.24 7.89
CA VAL A 28 -22.54 6.78 7.04
C VAL A 28 -22.29 5.29 7.26
N ALA A 29 -22.20 4.84 8.50
CA ALA A 29 -22.02 3.42 8.84
C ALA A 29 -23.13 2.55 8.24
N ARG A 30 -24.40 2.99 8.32
CA ARG A 30 -25.53 2.29 7.66
C ARG A 30 -25.37 2.25 6.14
N THR A 31 -24.99 3.35 5.51
CA THR A 31 -24.86 3.43 4.05
C THR A 31 -23.73 2.52 3.56
N THR A 32 -22.54 2.64 4.15
CA THR A 32 -21.38 1.79 3.83
C THR A 32 -21.67 0.32 4.15
N GLY A 33 -22.33 0.05 5.28
CA GLY A 33 -22.73 -1.30 5.67
C GLY A 33 -23.73 -1.92 4.70
N LEU A 34 -24.71 -1.16 4.21
CA LEU A 34 -25.65 -1.62 3.18
C LEU A 34 -24.94 -1.93 1.86
N TRP A 35 -23.98 -1.10 1.46
CA TRP A 35 -23.22 -1.31 0.23
C TRP A 35 -22.31 -2.54 0.33
N LEU A 36 -21.56 -2.65 1.44
CA LEU A 36 -20.72 -3.82 1.71
C LEU A 36 -21.56 -5.10 1.85
N GLY A 37 -22.73 -5.01 2.49
CA GLY A 37 -23.67 -6.11 2.64
C GLY A 37 -24.25 -6.57 1.30
N LYS A 38 -24.65 -5.63 0.44
CA LYS A 38 -25.11 -5.92 -0.93
C LYS A 38 -24.01 -6.57 -1.77
N ALA A 39 -22.79 -6.01 -1.76
CA ALA A 39 -21.65 -6.58 -2.46
C ALA A 39 -21.33 -8.00 -1.96
N ARG A 40 -21.30 -8.20 -0.63
CA ARG A 40 -21.12 -9.53 -0.02
C ARG A 40 -22.22 -10.50 -0.42
N GLY A 41 -23.48 -10.04 -0.47
CA GLY A 41 -24.63 -10.83 -0.90
C GLY A 41 -24.52 -11.26 -2.36
N MET A 42 -24.19 -10.34 -3.26
CA MET A 42 -23.98 -10.62 -4.69
C MET A 42 -22.88 -11.66 -4.90
N VAL A 43 -21.74 -11.53 -4.21
CA VAL A 43 -20.65 -12.52 -4.29
C VAL A 43 -21.10 -13.89 -3.80
N LYS A 44 -21.97 -13.98 -2.78
CA LYS A 44 -22.52 -15.25 -2.30
C LYS A 44 -23.46 -15.88 -3.32
N THR A 45 -24.34 -15.10 -3.95
CA THR A 45 -25.26 -15.59 -4.99
C THR A 45 -24.50 -16.09 -6.21
N VAL A 46 -23.52 -15.32 -6.70
CA VAL A 46 -22.65 -15.73 -7.81
C VAL A 46 -21.87 -16.99 -7.47
N LYS A 47 -21.32 -17.11 -6.24
CA LYS A 47 -20.69 -18.36 -5.79
C LYS A 47 -21.66 -19.54 -5.78
N TYR A 48 -22.89 -19.34 -5.32
CA TYR A 48 -23.90 -20.40 -5.27
C TYR A 48 -24.31 -20.86 -6.69
N GLU A 49 -24.52 -19.94 -7.62
CA GLU A 49 -24.82 -20.24 -9.03
C GLU A 49 -23.64 -20.90 -9.76
N ILE A 50 -22.41 -20.55 -9.38
CA ILE A 50 -21.18 -21.17 -9.90
C ILE A 50 -20.95 -22.55 -9.29
N ASP A 51 -21.12 -22.72 -7.98
CA ASP A 51 -20.92 -23.99 -7.28
C ASP A 51 -21.95 -25.06 -7.72
N GLU A 52 -23.15 -24.65 -8.13
CA GLU A 52 -24.18 -25.55 -8.68
C GLU A 52 -23.82 -26.05 -10.10
N GLN A 53 -22.91 -25.37 -10.83
CA GLN A 53 -22.55 -25.70 -12.21
C GLN A 53 -21.08 -26.12 -12.41
N ILE A 54 -20.17 -25.74 -11.52
CA ILE A 54 -18.72 -25.93 -11.65
C ILE A 54 -18.21 -26.72 -10.45
N ARG A 55 -17.71 -27.95 -10.69
CA ARG A 55 -16.90 -28.67 -9.70
C ARG A 55 -15.73 -27.78 -9.29
N VAL A 56 -15.61 -27.56 -7.98
CA VAL A 56 -14.69 -26.71 -7.21
C VAL A 56 -13.19 -26.74 -7.63
N GLU A 57 -12.77 -27.65 -8.50
CA GLU A 57 -11.39 -27.84 -8.94
C GLU A 57 -10.88 -26.71 -9.88
N GLU A 58 -11.71 -26.20 -10.80
CA GLU A 58 -11.28 -25.20 -11.80
C GLU A 58 -11.21 -23.76 -11.23
N LEU A 59 -12.13 -23.41 -10.33
CA LEU A 59 -12.10 -22.12 -9.62
C LEU A 59 -10.92 -22.03 -8.66
N LYS A 60 -10.54 -23.15 -8.04
CA LYS A 60 -9.37 -23.22 -7.17
C LYS A 60 -8.08 -23.00 -7.96
N GLN A 61 -7.96 -23.61 -9.14
CA GLN A 61 -6.78 -23.45 -10.00
C GLN A 61 -6.62 -22.02 -10.53
N SER A 62 -7.70 -21.36 -10.95
CA SER A 62 -7.67 -19.96 -11.39
C SER A 62 -7.37 -18.98 -10.24
N MET A 63 -7.89 -19.23 -9.05
CA MET A 63 -7.55 -18.46 -7.84
C MET A 63 -6.09 -18.66 -7.41
N GLU A 64 -5.56 -19.89 -7.50
CA GLU A 64 -4.17 -20.21 -7.22
C GLU A 64 -3.23 -19.46 -8.19
N GLN A 65 -3.56 -19.45 -9.49
CA GLN A 65 -2.81 -18.70 -10.52
C GLN A 65 -2.89 -17.18 -10.30
N ALA A 66 -4.07 -16.64 -9.98
CA ALA A 66 -4.21 -15.22 -9.66
C ALA A 66 -3.38 -14.84 -8.42
N LYS A 67 -3.36 -15.72 -7.40
CA LYS A 67 -2.57 -15.53 -6.19
C LYS A 67 -1.07 -15.56 -6.48
N THR A 68 -0.58 -16.48 -7.32
CA THR A 68 0.84 -16.56 -7.68
C THR A 68 1.27 -15.37 -8.55
N THR A 69 0.45 -14.92 -9.51
CA THR A 69 0.75 -13.72 -10.30
C THR A 69 0.77 -12.46 -9.43
N LEU A 70 -0.23 -12.27 -8.57
CA LEU A 70 -0.28 -11.13 -7.65
C LEU A 70 0.89 -11.15 -6.66
N GLN A 71 1.27 -12.33 -6.15
CA GLN A 71 2.39 -12.47 -5.23
C GLN A 71 3.73 -12.18 -5.93
N SER A 72 3.91 -12.61 -7.17
CA SER A 72 5.12 -12.32 -7.95
C SER A 72 5.23 -10.84 -8.27
N SER A 73 4.16 -10.21 -8.75
CA SER A 73 4.14 -8.77 -9.02
C SER A 73 4.33 -7.94 -7.74
N ALA A 74 3.67 -8.33 -6.64
CA ALA A 74 3.87 -7.67 -5.36
C ALA A 74 5.30 -7.85 -4.85
N LYS A 75 5.90 -9.04 -4.98
CA LYS A 75 7.27 -9.31 -4.54
C LYS A 75 8.30 -8.53 -5.37
N GLU A 76 8.06 -8.36 -6.66
CA GLU A 76 8.91 -7.57 -7.55
C GLU A 76 8.85 -6.08 -7.19
N SER A 77 7.65 -5.51 -7.01
CA SER A 77 7.49 -4.14 -6.54
C SER A 77 8.06 -3.93 -5.13
N LEU A 78 7.93 -4.91 -4.23
CA LEU A 78 8.52 -4.85 -2.88
C LEU A 78 10.05 -4.90 -2.91
N ASN A 79 10.65 -5.65 -3.83
CA ASN A 79 12.11 -5.72 -3.99
C ASN A 79 12.67 -4.43 -4.58
N GLU A 80 12.02 -3.84 -5.58
CA GLU A 80 12.43 -2.58 -6.21
C GLU A 80 12.32 -1.40 -5.23
N VAL A 81 11.26 -1.38 -4.43
CA VAL A 81 11.12 -0.41 -3.32
C VAL A 81 12.20 -0.68 -2.27
N GLY A 82 12.41 -1.94 -1.87
CA GLY A 82 13.43 -2.31 -0.89
C GLY A 82 14.85 -1.86 -1.28
N SER A 83 15.27 -2.09 -2.52
CA SER A 83 16.58 -1.66 -3.01
C SER A 83 16.69 -0.13 -3.09
N SER A 84 15.62 0.54 -3.53
CA SER A 84 15.59 2.01 -3.56
C SER A 84 15.69 2.62 -2.16
N PHE A 85 15.11 1.96 -1.14
CA PHE A 85 15.23 2.37 0.26
C PHE A 85 16.62 2.10 0.83
N ASP A 86 17.27 0.98 0.47
CA ASP A 86 18.65 0.69 0.88
C ASP A 86 19.66 1.65 0.22
N ASP A 87 19.45 2.03 -1.03
CA ASP A 87 20.26 3.04 -1.72
C ASP A 87 20.11 4.42 -1.09
N LEU A 88 18.88 4.81 -0.73
CA LEU A 88 18.63 6.05 0.02
C LEU A 88 19.26 6.01 1.41
N LYS A 89 19.18 4.88 2.11
CA LYS A 89 19.82 4.69 3.42
C LYS A 89 21.34 4.80 3.33
N ASN A 90 21.95 4.25 2.29
CA ASN A 90 23.40 4.33 2.05
C ASN A 90 23.84 5.72 1.59
N GLN A 91 22.99 6.47 0.88
CA GLN A 91 23.29 7.82 0.42
C GLN A 91 23.04 8.90 1.49
N VAL A 92 22.14 8.65 2.46
CA VAL A 92 21.82 9.60 3.53
C VAL A 92 22.72 9.44 4.77
N LEU A 93 23.37 8.28 4.96
CA LEU A 93 24.10 8.01 6.20
C LEU A 93 25.63 8.20 6.21
N GLU A 94 26.36 8.44 5.11
CA GLU A 94 27.79 8.89 5.15
C GLU A 94 28.27 9.52 3.82
N PRO A 95 29.24 10.47 3.76
CA PRO A 95 29.62 11.55 4.68
C PRO A 95 29.99 12.91 4.00
N THR A 96 29.92 13.96 4.82
CA THR A 96 30.21 15.40 4.63
C THR A 96 31.67 15.79 4.26
N ASP A 97 32.52 14.92 3.71
CA ASP A 97 33.98 15.15 3.73
C ASP A 97 34.68 15.73 2.47
N GLN A 98 33.96 16.13 1.40
CA GLN A 98 34.63 16.48 0.12
C GLN A 98 34.65 17.97 -0.27
N ILE A 99 34.19 18.90 0.57
CA ILE A 99 34.31 20.35 0.31
C ILE A 99 35.67 20.87 0.82
N LYS A 100 36.81 20.46 0.22
CA LYS A 100 38.09 21.15 0.52
C LYS A 100 39.15 21.26 -0.58
N LYS A 101 39.02 20.65 -1.77
CA LYS A 101 40.19 20.54 -2.69
C LYS A 101 40.11 21.11 -4.11
N THR A 102 39.04 21.81 -4.54
CA THR A 102 38.86 22.11 -5.99
C THR A 102 38.85 23.60 -6.38
N ASN A 103 39.57 24.48 -5.69
CA ASN A 103 39.55 25.94 -6.00
C ASN A 103 40.91 26.58 -6.31
N LEU A 104 41.88 25.88 -6.93
CA LEU A 104 43.10 26.55 -7.39
C LEU A 104 43.82 25.85 -8.54
N LYS A 105 43.21 25.76 -9.74
CA LYS A 105 43.98 25.39 -10.96
C LYS A 105 43.49 25.93 -12.30
N GLN A 106 42.58 26.92 -12.33
CA GLN A 106 42.03 27.44 -13.59
C GLN A 106 42.55 28.82 -14.05
N SER A 107 43.50 29.45 -13.34
CA SER A 107 44.15 30.67 -13.87
C SER A 107 45.50 30.31 -14.51
N THR A 108 45.48 30.03 -15.80
CA THR A 108 46.53 30.27 -16.82
C THR A 108 46.25 29.38 -18.03
N THR A 109 46.27 29.97 -19.22
CA THR A 109 46.30 29.30 -20.54
C THR A 109 44.97 28.88 -21.20
N LYS A 110 44.04 29.81 -21.45
CA LYS A 110 43.30 29.81 -22.74
C LYS A 110 42.53 31.11 -23.03
N SER A 111 43.24 32.14 -23.45
CA SER A 111 42.68 33.13 -24.39
C SER A 111 43.84 33.90 -25.02
N ALA A 112 44.56 33.23 -25.93
CA ALA A 112 45.23 33.94 -27.01
C ALA A 112 44.14 34.19 -28.06
N GLU A 113 43.51 35.34 -27.95
CA GLU A 113 43.01 36.13 -29.06
C GLU A 113 43.72 37.49 -28.97
#